data_AF-A0AA96JAD8-F1
#
_entry.id   AF-A0AA96JAD8-F1
#
_cell.length_a   1.000
_cell.length_b   1.000
_cell.length_c   1.000
_cell.angle_alpha   90.00
_cell.angle_beta   90.00
_cell.angle_gamma   90.00
#
_symmetry.space_group_name_H-M   'P 1'
#
loop_
_entity.id
_entity.type
_entity.pdbx_description
1 polymer ?
#
loop_
_entity_poly.entity_id
_entity_poly.type
_entity_poly.pdbx_seq_one_letter_code
_entity_poly.pdbx_strand_id
1 'polypeptide(L)'
;MIKKITFFLVLLLSTIGFSQKLSTTLMGSNKIVCNTYVGFDTLGDFYFIKDNVFYKKSKSQLWQYKNVALGKISSVDIINPLQIVLFYEQFNTVLLLDNQLNEIQKINFSSINNSTVISNTGLSARNQLWFYNSINQKIGLFDYKKIAFTEFPIPFQGTIKNTQSDYNNFYWIDDLNHFYSIDIFGKTNLHCTVPAYDKIQIIDNERILFSVNHKLYLLNYAKKSIIEIEIVENSFQSFYYKDQNLAIFTDQQIKNYKIKLP
;
A
#
# COMPACT_ATOMS: atom_id res chain seq x y z
N MET A 1 -68.10 -19.75 -28.92
CA MET A 1 -66.71 -20.22 -29.14
C MET A 1 -65.78 -19.23 -28.44
N ILE A 2 -65.46 -19.46 -27.16
CA ILE A 2 -64.67 -18.54 -26.33
C ILE A 2 -63.24 -19.09 -26.22
N LYS A 3 -62.27 -18.43 -26.84
CA LYS A 3 -60.85 -18.78 -26.74
C LYS A 3 -60.32 -18.29 -25.38
N LYS A 4 -59.91 -19.24 -24.53
CA LYS A 4 -59.18 -18.98 -23.28
C LYS A 4 -57.81 -18.40 -23.64
N ILE A 5 -57.55 -17.17 -23.19
CA ILE A 5 -56.21 -16.57 -23.21
C ILE A 5 -55.53 -16.99 -21.92
N THR A 6 -54.54 -17.88 -22.03
CA THR A 6 -53.76 -18.34 -20.88
C THR A 6 -52.64 -17.32 -20.64
N PHE A 7 -52.74 -16.56 -19.55
CA PHE A 7 -51.72 -15.59 -19.14
C PHE A 7 -50.55 -16.35 -18.51
N PHE A 8 -49.41 -16.39 -19.19
CA PHE A 8 -48.19 -17.02 -18.69
C PHE A 8 -47.49 -16.03 -17.75
N LEU A 9 -47.69 -16.20 -16.44
CA LEU A 9 -47.03 -15.42 -15.40
C LEU A 9 -45.57 -15.88 -15.30
N VAL A 10 -44.65 -15.18 -15.96
CA VAL A 10 -43.20 -15.39 -15.80
C VAL A 10 -42.81 -14.85 -14.42
N LEU A 11 -42.68 -15.75 -13.45
CA LEU A 11 -42.06 -15.46 -12.16
C LEU A 11 -40.57 -15.17 -12.40
N LEU A 12 -40.20 -13.90 -12.50
CA LEU A 12 -38.82 -13.45 -12.30
C LEU A 12 -38.49 -13.63 -10.81
N LEU A 13 -38.10 -14.86 -10.44
CA LEU A 13 -37.35 -15.13 -9.23
C LEU A 13 -36.00 -14.42 -9.38
N SER A 14 -35.98 -13.15 -8.96
CA SER A 14 -34.74 -12.46 -8.66
C SER A 14 -34.06 -13.26 -7.56
N THR A 15 -33.05 -14.02 -7.93
CA THR A 15 -32.13 -14.60 -6.97
C THR A 15 -31.47 -13.41 -6.27
N ILE A 16 -31.91 -13.14 -5.04
CA ILE A 16 -31.19 -12.29 -4.12
C ILE A 16 -29.87 -13.03 -3.86
N GLY A 17 -28.87 -12.74 -4.69
CA GLY A 17 -27.52 -13.21 -4.47
C GLY A 17 -27.08 -12.64 -3.13
N PHE A 18 -26.99 -13.49 -2.11
CA PHE A 18 -26.29 -13.13 -0.88
C PHE A 18 -24.86 -12.78 -1.27
N SER A 19 -24.50 -11.49 -1.20
CA SER A 19 -23.11 -11.07 -1.28
C SER A 19 -22.39 -11.70 -0.09
N GLN A 20 -21.59 -12.74 -0.35
CA GLN A 20 -20.88 -13.46 0.69
C GLN A 20 -19.81 -12.53 1.26
N LYS A 21 -19.90 -12.22 2.55
CA LYS A 21 -18.82 -11.52 3.25
C LYS A 21 -17.68 -12.47 3.54
N LEU A 22 -16.45 -11.97 3.52
CA LEU A 22 -15.27 -12.72 3.93
C LEU A 22 -15.08 -12.55 5.44
N SER A 23 -15.26 -13.63 6.18
CA SER A 23 -15.10 -13.63 7.64
C SER A 23 -13.63 -13.54 8.05
N THR A 24 -13.39 -12.91 9.19
CA THR A 24 -12.07 -12.80 9.82
C THR A 24 -12.05 -13.48 11.18
N THR A 25 -10.86 -13.84 11.66
CA THR A 25 -10.68 -14.37 13.03
C THR A 25 -9.84 -13.40 13.85
N LEU A 26 -10.41 -12.83 14.91
CA LEU A 26 -9.69 -11.92 15.81
C LEU A 26 -8.61 -12.68 16.59
N MET A 27 -7.36 -12.25 16.47
CA MET A 27 -6.20 -12.85 17.13
C MET A 27 -5.81 -12.13 18.42
N GLY A 28 -6.10 -10.83 18.52
CA GLY A 28 -5.76 -10.03 19.68
C GLY A 28 -5.69 -8.54 19.39
N SER A 29 -5.27 -7.75 20.38
CA SER A 29 -5.13 -6.31 20.25
C SER A 29 -3.90 -5.78 21.02
N ASN A 30 -3.34 -4.69 20.51
CA ASN A 30 -2.24 -3.96 21.13
C ASN A 30 -2.65 -2.50 21.29
N LYS A 31 -2.62 -1.98 22.52
CA LYS A 31 -2.83 -0.55 22.75
C LYS A 31 -1.66 0.24 22.19
N ILE A 32 -1.99 1.26 21.39
CA ILE A 32 -1.01 2.15 20.80
C ILE A 32 -1.65 3.52 20.57
N VAL A 33 -0.86 4.57 20.74
CA VAL A 33 -1.25 5.94 20.37
C VAL A 33 -0.16 6.48 19.44
N CYS A 34 -0.49 6.63 18.16
CA CYS A 34 0.39 7.14 17.11
C CYS A 34 -0.41 7.92 16.07
N ASN A 35 0.26 8.74 15.26
CA ASN A 35 -0.40 9.50 14.19
C ASN A 35 -0.62 8.65 12.93
N THR A 36 0.28 7.72 12.65
CA THR A 36 0.22 6.89 11.45
C THR A 36 0.71 5.49 11.76
N TYR A 37 -0.14 4.51 11.50
CA TYR A 37 0.27 3.11 11.51
C TYR A 37 0.83 2.74 10.14
N VAL A 38 2.06 2.21 10.10
CA VAL A 38 2.77 1.86 8.85
C VAL A 38 2.49 0.41 8.47
N GLY A 39 2.54 -0.52 9.43
CA GLY A 39 2.31 -1.94 9.19
C GLY A 39 3.08 -2.85 10.12
N PHE A 40 3.21 -4.12 9.76
CA PHE A 40 4.00 -5.11 10.47
C PHE A 40 4.79 -5.97 9.49
N ASP A 41 5.83 -6.64 9.99
CA ASP A 41 6.65 -7.55 9.20
C ASP A 41 6.48 -9.03 9.58
N THR A 42 7.23 -9.89 8.91
CA THR A 42 7.25 -11.34 9.14
C THR A 42 7.96 -11.74 10.44
N LEU A 43 8.74 -10.84 11.05
CA LEU A 43 9.39 -11.05 12.35
C LEU A 43 8.42 -10.76 13.51
N GLY A 44 7.25 -10.18 13.21
CA GLY A 44 6.24 -9.82 14.20
C GLY A 44 6.47 -8.44 14.82
N ASP A 45 7.39 -7.65 14.25
CA ASP A 45 7.57 -6.25 14.63
C ASP A 45 6.51 -5.41 13.91
N PHE A 46 6.04 -4.36 14.58
CA PHE A 46 5.14 -3.38 13.99
C PHE A 46 5.74 -1.98 13.99
N TYR A 47 5.29 -1.19 13.02
CA TYR A 47 5.90 0.07 12.61
C TYR A 47 4.86 1.18 12.64
N PHE A 48 5.25 2.34 13.15
CA PHE A 48 4.37 3.49 13.25
C PHE A 48 5.16 4.80 13.29
N ILE A 49 4.47 5.89 12.96
CA ILE A 49 5.00 7.25 13.08
C ILE A 49 4.20 7.97 14.18
N LYS A 50 4.94 8.58 15.10
CA LYS A 50 4.38 9.46 16.12
C LYS A 50 5.25 10.71 16.24
N ASP A 51 4.64 11.88 16.11
CA ASP A 51 5.31 13.18 16.22
C ASP A 51 6.54 13.31 15.30
N ASN A 52 6.40 12.84 14.05
CA ASN A 52 7.45 12.77 13.02
C ASN A 52 8.69 11.94 13.42
N VAL A 53 8.51 10.99 14.34
CA VAL A 53 9.51 9.99 14.71
C VAL A 53 9.02 8.63 14.22
N PHE A 54 9.88 7.91 13.52
CA PHE A 54 9.61 6.55 13.09
C PHE A 54 9.93 5.57 14.22
N TYR A 55 9.01 4.68 14.52
CA TYR A 55 9.17 3.67 15.57
C TYR A 55 9.02 2.27 14.99
N LYS A 56 9.81 1.36 15.55
CA LYS A 56 9.65 -0.09 15.40
C LYS A 56 9.49 -0.69 16.78
N LYS A 57 8.45 -1.50 16.99
CA LYS A 57 8.20 -2.16 18.26
C LYS A 57 8.09 -3.67 18.08
N SER A 58 8.91 -4.38 18.84
CA SER A 58 8.81 -5.83 19.04
C SER A 58 8.07 -6.14 20.34
N LYS A 59 8.05 -7.42 20.73
CA LYS A 59 7.50 -7.84 22.03
C LYS A 59 8.28 -7.28 23.23
N SER A 60 9.59 -7.07 23.09
CA SER A 60 10.49 -6.73 24.20
C SER A 60 11.22 -5.40 24.02
N GLN A 61 11.27 -4.86 22.80
CA GLN A 61 12.10 -3.72 22.46
C GLN A 61 11.33 -2.69 21.64
N LEU A 62 11.72 -1.43 21.81
CA LEU A 62 11.22 -0.30 21.05
C LEU A 62 12.42 0.45 20.51
N TRP A 63 12.50 0.57 19.19
CA TRP A 63 13.48 1.40 18.51
C TRP A 63 12.77 2.62 17.94
N GLN A 64 13.53 3.70 17.81
CA GLN A 64 13.06 4.92 17.17
C GLN A 64 14.15 5.53 16.29
N TYR A 65 13.72 6.17 15.22
CA TYR A 65 14.56 6.98 14.36
C TYR A 65 13.93 8.36 14.17
N LYS A 66 14.74 9.41 14.35
CA LYS A 66 14.32 10.81 14.21
C LYS A 66 15.38 11.60 13.46
N ASN A 67 14.95 12.32 12.42
CA ASN A 67 15.80 13.26 11.71
C ASN A 67 15.06 14.58 11.45
N VAL A 68 15.23 15.56 12.33
CA VAL A 68 14.54 16.86 12.23
C VAL A 68 15.01 17.64 11.00
N ALA A 69 16.28 17.49 10.62
CA ALA A 69 16.88 18.24 9.52
C ALA A 69 16.32 17.86 8.15
N LEU A 70 15.73 16.66 8.00
CA LEU A 70 15.10 16.21 6.76
C LEU A 70 13.59 16.51 6.69
N GLY A 71 13.05 17.27 7.64
CA GLY A 71 11.63 17.62 7.65
C GLY A 71 10.74 16.41 7.96
N LYS A 72 9.59 16.31 7.27
CA LYS A 72 8.60 15.26 7.52
C LYS A 72 8.92 13.98 6.74
N ILE A 73 8.70 12.83 7.38
CA ILE A 73 8.72 11.54 6.69
C ILE A 73 7.54 11.51 5.70
N SER A 74 7.82 11.38 4.41
CA SER A 74 6.81 11.33 3.35
C SER A 74 6.27 9.91 3.15
N SER A 75 7.15 8.91 3.16
CA SER A 75 6.75 7.51 3.08
C SER A 75 7.74 6.59 3.78
N VAL A 76 7.27 5.38 4.08
CA VAL A 76 8.05 4.30 4.68
C VAL A 76 7.81 3.04 3.89
N ASP A 77 8.89 2.36 3.51
CA ASP A 77 8.86 1.02 2.94
C ASP A 77 9.43 0.01 3.95
N ILE A 78 8.60 -0.95 4.34
CA ILE A 78 8.93 -2.05 5.26
C ILE A 78 8.91 -3.43 4.57
N ILE A 79 8.97 -3.49 3.24
CA ILE A 79 8.98 -4.76 2.49
C ILE A 79 10.13 -5.64 2.98
N ASN A 80 11.32 -5.05 3.17
CA ASN A 80 12.48 -5.70 3.76
C ASN A 80 12.71 -5.20 5.20
N PRO A 81 12.38 -5.98 6.25
CA PRO A 81 12.61 -5.56 7.63
C PRO A 81 14.10 -5.45 8.02
N LEU A 82 15.01 -5.97 7.19
CA LEU A 82 16.45 -5.83 7.38
C LEU A 82 17.02 -4.59 6.66
N GLN A 83 16.23 -3.94 5.83
CA GLN A 83 16.60 -2.73 5.11
C GLN A 83 15.34 -1.87 4.88
N ILE A 84 15.00 -1.08 5.88
CA ILE A 84 13.81 -0.22 5.87
C ILE A 84 14.15 1.06 5.10
N VAL A 85 13.22 1.53 4.27
CA VAL A 85 13.39 2.78 3.50
C VAL A 85 12.55 3.88 4.15
N LEU A 86 13.18 4.97 4.56
CA LEU A 86 12.48 6.22 4.90
C LEU A 86 12.72 7.25 3.80
N PHE A 87 11.64 7.79 3.26
CA PHE A 87 11.71 8.82 2.25
C PHE A 87 11.28 10.19 2.78
N TYR A 88 12.11 11.19 2.50
CA TYR A 88 11.90 12.59 2.86
C TYR A 88 11.84 13.40 1.57
N GLU A 89 10.64 13.54 1.02
CA GLU A 89 10.41 14.16 -0.30
C GLU A 89 10.89 15.60 -0.34
N GLN A 90 10.61 16.39 0.71
CA GLN A 90 11.00 17.80 0.78
C GLN A 90 12.51 18.01 0.60
N PHE A 91 13.32 17.04 1.02
CA PHE A 91 14.78 17.08 0.91
C PHE A 91 15.31 16.13 -0.16
N ASN A 92 14.42 15.56 -0.97
CA ASN A 92 14.74 14.63 -2.05
C ASN A 92 15.73 13.54 -1.58
N THR A 93 15.48 13.01 -0.38
CA THR A 93 16.43 12.17 0.35
C THR A 93 15.79 10.86 0.79
N VAL A 94 16.52 9.75 0.59
CA VAL A 94 16.22 8.43 1.13
C VAL A 94 17.23 8.07 2.21
N LEU A 95 16.73 7.48 3.29
CA LEU A 95 17.52 6.77 4.28
C LEU A 95 17.21 5.28 4.20
N LEU A 96 18.27 4.47 4.14
CA LEU A 96 18.20 3.03 4.36
C LEU A 96 18.59 2.76 5.81
N LEU A 97 17.70 2.10 6.56
CA LEU A 97 17.93 1.74 7.95
C LEU A 97 18.05 0.22 8.11
N ASP A 98 18.85 -0.23 9.07
CA ASP A 98 18.91 -1.63 9.46
C ASP A 98 17.71 -2.02 10.33
N ASN A 99 17.67 -3.28 10.78
CA ASN A 99 16.59 -3.77 11.62
C ASN A 99 16.60 -3.17 13.04
N GLN A 100 17.63 -2.44 13.47
CA GLN A 100 17.66 -1.70 14.75
C GLN A 100 17.41 -0.20 14.55
N LEU A 101 17.03 0.19 13.32
CA LEU A 101 16.83 1.56 12.87
C LEU A 101 18.11 2.41 12.82
N ASN A 102 19.30 1.80 12.73
CA ASN A 102 20.54 2.53 12.46
C ASN A 102 20.63 2.88 10.97
N GLU A 103 21.21 4.03 10.65
CA GLU A 103 21.45 4.43 9.26
C GLU A 103 22.50 3.53 8.59
N ILE A 104 22.11 2.81 7.56
CA ILE A 104 23.00 2.08 6.66
C ILE A 104 23.53 3.05 5.59
N GLN A 105 22.64 3.83 4.99
CA GLN A 105 22.96 4.70 3.87
C GLN A 105 22.01 5.89 3.80
N LYS A 106 22.55 7.05 3.44
CA LYS A 106 21.80 8.27 3.14
C LYS A 106 22.06 8.68 1.69
N ILE A 107 20.98 8.87 0.94
CA ILE A 107 21.02 9.19 -0.49
C ILE A 107 20.24 10.49 -0.68
N ASN A 108 20.94 11.58 -1.03
CA ASN A 108 20.31 12.81 -1.48
C ASN A 108 20.36 12.85 -3.01
N PHE A 109 19.21 12.71 -3.67
CA PHE A 109 19.15 12.65 -5.13
C PHE A 109 19.55 13.98 -5.78
N SER A 110 19.27 15.12 -5.15
CA SER A 110 19.69 16.43 -5.65
C SER A 110 21.21 16.61 -5.64
N SER A 111 21.93 15.91 -4.77
CA SER A 111 23.40 15.89 -4.76
C SER A 111 23.99 15.01 -5.87
N ILE A 112 23.23 14.03 -6.38
CA ILE A 112 23.66 13.12 -7.45
C ILE A 112 23.31 13.70 -8.81
N ASN A 113 22.06 14.16 -8.96
CA ASN A 113 21.56 14.82 -10.16
C ASN A 113 20.62 15.96 -9.74
N ASN A 114 21.07 17.20 -9.92
CA ASN A 114 20.32 18.40 -9.53
C ASN A 114 19.01 18.61 -10.32
N SER A 115 18.84 17.89 -11.43
CA SER A 115 17.65 17.96 -12.30
C SER A 115 16.64 16.84 -12.01
N THR A 116 16.90 16.02 -10.97
CA THR A 116 16.04 14.92 -10.55
C THR A 116 15.31 15.31 -9.27
N VAL A 117 13.98 15.30 -9.29
CA VAL A 117 13.14 15.47 -8.09
C VAL A 117 12.29 14.22 -7.93
N ILE A 118 12.60 13.43 -6.92
CA ILE A 118 11.84 12.25 -6.60
C ILE A 118 10.65 12.66 -5.75
N SER A 119 9.44 12.20 -6.11
CA SER A 119 8.24 12.39 -5.27
C SER A 119 7.65 11.09 -4.75
N ASN A 120 8.05 9.94 -5.32
CA ASN A 120 7.70 8.62 -4.80
C ASN A 120 8.88 7.67 -4.96
N THR A 121 9.04 6.78 -3.99
CA THR A 121 10.08 5.76 -3.99
C THR A 121 9.63 4.54 -3.19
N GLY A 122 10.30 3.42 -3.40
CA GLY A 122 10.09 2.17 -2.70
C GLY A 122 11.22 1.20 -2.99
N LEU A 123 11.34 0.15 -2.20
CA LEU A 123 12.39 -0.83 -2.37
C LEU A 123 12.13 -1.71 -3.60
N SER A 124 13.17 -1.94 -4.39
CA SER A 124 13.19 -2.92 -5.49
C SER A 124 14.26 -3.97 -5.21
N ALA A 125 14.29 -5.04 -6.01
CA ALA A 125 15.30 -6.07 -5.91
C ALA A 125 16.73 -5.53 -6.15
N ARG A 126 17.74 -6.32 -5.76
CA ARG A 126 19.16 -6.14 -6.14
C ARG A 126 19.76 -4.75 -5.83
N ASN A 127 19.52 -4.23 -4.63
CA ASN A 127 20.02 -2.91 -4.21
C ASN A 127 19.50 -1.75 -5.06
N GLN A 128 18.23 -1.82 -5.48
CA GLN A 128 17.60 -0.78 -6.25
C GLN A 128 16.44 -0.16 -5.47
N LEU A 129 16.18 1.10 -5.75
CA LEU A 129 14.97 1.80 -5.35
C LEU A 129 14.15 2.10 -6.59
N TRP A 130 12.86 1.81 -6.53
CA TRP A 130 11.89 2.44 -7.41
C TRP A 130 11.94 3.94 -7.19
N PHE A 131 11.79 4.72 -8.26
CA PHE A 131 11.58 6.15 -8.15
C PHE A 131 10.57 6.63 -9.19
N TYR A 132 9.82 7.65 -8.83
CA TYR A 132 9.09 8.49 -9.76
C TYR A 132 9.69 9.90 -9.72
N ASN A 133 10.15 10.38 -10.88
CA ASN A 133 10.73 11.70 -11.06
C ASN A 133 9.63 12.66 -11.51
N SER A 134 9.28 13.63 -10.67
CA SER A 134 8.18 14.57 -10.93
C SER A 134 8.51 15.60 -12.02
N ILE A 135 9.79 15.80 -12.36
CA ILE A 135 10.21 16.75 -13.41
C ILE A 135 9.87 16.21 -14.80
N ASN A 136 10.28 14.98 -15.10
CA ASN A 136 10.06 14.36 -16.41
C ASN A 136 8.92 13.34 -16.41
N GLN A 137 8.25 13.17 -15.27
CA GLN A 137 7.12 12.27 -15.05
C GLN A 137 7.45 10.81 -15.37
N LYS A 138 8.69 10.37 -15.17
CA LYS A 138 9.10 8.99 -15.45
C LYS A 138 9.26 8.18 -14.18
N ILE A 139 8.91 6.90 -14.29
CA ILE A 139 9.24 5.88 -13.30
C ILE A 139 10.56 5.21 -13.73
N GLY A 140 11.37 4.81 -12.76
CA GLY A 140 12.60 4.10 -13.01
C GLY A 140 13.16 3.40 -11.78
N LEU A 141 14.39 2.91 -11.92
CA LEU A 141 15.16 2.24 -10.88
C LEU A 141 16.46 2.99 -10.61
N PHE A 142 16.76 3.21 -9.35
CA PHE A 142 18.03 3.77 -8.89
C PHE A 142 18.84 2.69 -8.19
N ASP A 143 19.98 2.28 -8.75
CA ASP A 143 20.95 1.38 -8.12
C ASP A 143 21.83 2.18 -7.15
N TYR A 144 21.61 2.01 -5.85
CA TYR A 144 22.28 2.80 -4.83
C TYR A 144 23.69 2.32 -4.50
N LYS A 145 24.15 1.20 -5.07
CA LYS A 145 25.55 0.77 -5.00
C LYS A 145 26.37 1.32 -6.16
N LYS A 146 25.78 1.37 -7.36
CA LYS A 146 26.41 1.93 -8.56
C LYS A 146 26.19 3.43 -8.73
N ILE A 147 25.25 4.01 -7.98
CA ILE A 147 24.81 5.40 -8.10
C ILE A 147 24.35 5.66 -9.54
N ALA A 148 23.44 4.82 -10.03
CA ALA A 148 23.01 4.83 -11.42
C ALA A 148 21.48 4.83 -11.52
N PHE A 149 20.95 5.73 -12.37
CA PHE A 149 19.54 5.80 -12.72
C PHE A 149 19.26 5.03 -14.00
N THR A 150 18.17 4.28 -14.00
CA THR A 150 17.56 3.66 -15.18
C THR A 150 16.13 4.14 -15.28
N GLU A 151 15.84 5.04 -16.23
CA GLU A 151 14.50 5.53 -16.49
C GLU A 151 13.79 4.66 -17.53
N PHE A 152 12.51 4.38 -17.31
CA PHE A 152 11.70 3.77 -18.35
C PHE A 152 11.24 4.83 -19.37
N PRO A 153 11.09 4.44 -20.65
CA PRO A 153 10.97 5.41 -21.73
C PRO A 153 9.64 6.17 -21.74
N ILE A 154 8.56 5.57 -21.22
CA ILE A 154 7.21 6.12 -21.28
C ILE A 154 6.95 6.99 -20.05
N PRO A 155 6.73 8.32 -20.22
CA PRO A 155 6.28 9.17 -19.13
C PRO A 155 4.87 8.79 -18.68
N PHE A 156 4.65 8.82 -17.38
CA PHE A 156 3.33 8.76 -16.78
C PHE A 156 2.50 9.97 -17.22
N GLN A 157 1.20 9.76 -17.41
CA GLN A 157 0.23 10.80 -17.73
C GLN A 157 -0.75 10.90 -16.55
N GLY A 158 -0.94 12.12 -16.03
CA GLY A 158 -1.86 12.39 -14.91
C GLY A 158 -1.12 12.67 -13.60
N THR A 159 -1.85 12.53 -12.48
CA THR A 159 -1.29 12.71 -11.14
C THR A 159 -1.33 11.41 -10.36
N ILE A 160 -0.25 11.10 -9.66
CA ILE A 160 -0.21 9.94 -8.77
C ILE A 160 -0.97 10.25 -7.48
N LYS A 161 -2.01 9.48 -7.20
CA LYS A 161 -2.82 9.57 -5.98
C LYS A 161 -2.29 8.64 -4.87
N ASN A 162 -1.91 7.41 -5.22
CA ASN A 162 -1.33 6.43 -4.29
C ASN A 162 -0.25 5.61 -4.99
N THR A 163 0.74 5.16 -4.22
CA THR A 163 1.81 4.28 -4.70
C THR A 163 2.08 3.17 -3.71
N GLN A 164 2.50 2.02 -4.22
CA GLN A 164 3.13 0.97 -3.44
C GLN A 164 4.15 0.24 -4.33
N SER A 165 5.05 -0.52 -3.75
CA SER A 165 5.94 -1.39 -4.52
C SER A 165 6.01 -2.78 -3.91
N ASP A 166 6.45 -3.72 -4.71
CA ASP A 166 7.13 -4.92 -4.25
C ASP A 166 8.55 -4.96 -4.87
N TYR A 167 9.29 -6.04 -4.66
CA TYR A 167 10.63 -6.19 -5.21
C TYR A 167 10.74 -6.10 -6.74
N ASN A 168 9.65 -6.40 -7.45
CA ASN A 168 9.60 -6.57 -8.91
C ASN A 168 8.66 -5.60 -9.63
N ASN A 169 7.73 -4.96 -8.91
CA ASN A 169 6.72 -4.09 -9.47
C ASN A 169 6.61 -2.79 -8.68
N PHE A 170 6.42 -1.69 -9.40
CA PHE A 170 5.92 -0.44 -8.85
C PHE A 170 4.44 -0.29 -9.24
N TYR A 171 3.62 -0.01 -8.25
CA TYR A 171 2.18 0.12 -8.35
C TYR A 171 1.77 1.56 -8.12
N TRP A 172 0.83 2.05 -8.91
CA TRP A 172 0.23 3.36 -8.65
C TRP A 172 -1.24 3.41 -9.03
N ILE A 173 -1.93 4.34 -8.40
CA ILE A 173 -3.30 4.72 -8.72
C ILE A 173 -3.28 6.19 -9.09
N ASP A 174 -3.84 6.53 -10.25
CA ASP A 174 -3.96 7.92 -10.69
C ASP A 174 -5.15 8.65 -10.05
N ASP A 175 -5.30 9.93 -10.36
CA ASP A 175 -6.41 10.78 -9.91
C ASP A 175 -7.78 10.38 -10.47
N LEU A 176 -7.81 9.58 -11.55
CA LEU A 176 -9.01 8.96 -12.11
C LEU A 176 -9.31 7.57 -11.51
N ASN A 177 -8.54 7.16 -10.50
CA ASN A 177 -8.57 5.84 -9.85
C ASN A 177 -8.22 4.67 -10.78
N HIS A 178 -7.51 4.87 -11.88
CA HIS A 178 -6.94 3.78 -12.65
C HIS A 178 -5.76 3.16 -11.90
N PHE A 179 -5.79 1.84 -11.72
CA PHE A 179 -4.73 1.06 -11.10
C PHE A 179 -3.77 0.51 -12.15
N TYR A 180 -2.49 0.82 -12.00
CA TYR A 180 -1.43 0.38 -12.89
C TYR A 180 -0.33 -0.36 -12.14
N SER A 181 0.44 -1.15 -12.89
CA SER A 181 1.76 -1.60 -12.47
C SER A 181 2.79 -1.46 -13.58
N ILE A 182 4.05 -1.32 -13.18
CA ILE A 182 5.21 -1.41 -14.07
C ILE A 182 6.23 -2.36 -13.45
N ASP A 183 6.71 -3.34 -14.22
CA ASP A 183 7.71 -4.30 -13.74
C ASP A 183 9.15 -3.76 -13.90
N ILE A 184 10.13 -4.48 -13.34
CA ILE A 184 11.57 -4.15 -13.45
C ILE A 184 12.11 -4.08 -14.89
N PHE A 185 11.36 -4.56 -15.88
CA PHE A 185 11.71 -4.49 -17.30
C PHE A 185 11.01 -3.32 -18.02
N GLY A 186 10.18 -2.55 -17.32
CA GLY A 186 9.45 -1.41 -17.86
C GLY A 186 8.10 -1.78 -18.50
N LYS A 187 7.64 -3.03 -18.35
CA LYS A 187 6.33 -3.43 -18.89
C LYS A 187 5.22 -2.85 -18.01
N THR A 188 4.47 -1.92 -18.59
CA THR A 188 3.33 -1.26 -17.93
C THR A 188 2.03 -1.98 -18.22
N ASN A 189 1.17 -2.16 -17.21
CA ASN A 189 -0.17 -2.72 -17.35
C ASN A 189 -1.18 -1.81 -16.66
N LEU A 190 -2.30 -1.52 -17.33
CA LEU A 190 -3.52 -1.00 -16.71
C LEU A 190 -4.38 -2.18 -16.28
N HIS A 191 -4.70 -2.27 -15.00
CA HIS A 191 -5.41 -3.40 -14.42
C HIS A 191 -6.91 -3.18 -14.36
N CYS A 192 -7.35 -2.08 -13.72
CA CYS A 192 -8.76 -1.74 -13.57
C CYS A 192 -8.95 -0.28 -13.11
N THR A 193 -10.20 0.18 -13.06
CA THR A 193 -10.58 1.38 -12.30
C THR A 193 -11.03 0.95 -10.90
N VAL A 194 -10.36 1.46 -9.88
CA VAL A 194 -10.71 1.21 -8.48
C VAL A 194 -11.93 2.07 -8.10
N PRO A 195 -12.92 1.53 -7.36
CA PRO A 195 -14.00 2.33 -6.80
C PRO A 195 -13.48 3.49 -5.95
N ALA A 196 -14.32 4.49 -5.65
CA ALA A 196 -13.95 5.53 -4.68
C ALA A 196 -13.60 4.88 -3.31
N TYR A 197 -12.58 5.41 -2.64
CA TYR A 197 -12.06 4.86 -1.39
C TYR A 197 -11.55 5.94 -0.44
N ASP A 198 -11.61 5.64 0.86
CA ASP A 198 -11.04 6.45 1.95
C ASP A 198 -9.59 6.05 2.26
N LYS A 199 -9.31 4.73 2.22
CA LYS A 199 -8.00 4.11 2.43
C LYS A 199 -7.84 2.95 1.46
N ILE A 200 -6.59 2.65 1.11
CA ILE A 200 -6.25 1.63 0.14
C ILE A 200 -4.91 0.97 0.46
N GLN A 201 -4.81 -0.32 0.15
CA GLN A 201 -3.57 -1.06 0.13
C GLN A 201 -3.57 -1.99 -1.08
N ILE A 202 -2.52 -1.92 -1.89
CA ILE A 202 -2.35 -2.77 -3.05
C ILE A 202 -1.71 -4.06 -2.57
N ILE A 203 -2.34 -5.21 -2.81
CA ILE A 203 -1.82 -6.50 -2.31
C ILE A 203 -0.86 -7.11 -3.32
N ASP A 204 -1.26 -7.09 -4.58
CA ASP A 204 -0.48 -7.61 -5.71
C ASP A 204 -1.05 -7.05 -7.01
N ASN A 205 -0.61 -7.63 -8.14
CA ASN A 205 -1.11 -7.28 -9.45
C ASN A 205 -2.62 -7.40 -9.59
N GLU A 206 -3.31 -8.27 -8.84
CA GLU A 206 -4.73 -8.67 -9.02
C GLU A 206 -5.68 -8.13 -7.95
N ARG A 207 -5.15 -7.89 -6.74
CA ARG A 207 -5.93 -7.71 -5.52
C ARG A 207 -5.61 -6.39 -4.82
N ILE A 208 -6.67 -5.72 -4.39
CA ILE A 208 -6.61 -4.47 -3.63
C ILE A 208 -7.53 -4.58 -2.42
N LEU A 209 -7.04 -4.15 -1.26
CA LEU A 209 -7.88 -3.83 -0.11
C LEU A 209 -8.20 -2.35 -0.12
N PHE A 210 -9.47 -1.99 0.04
CA PHE A 210 -9.87 -0.59 0.14
C PHE A 210 -11.01 -0.43 1.14
N SER A 211 -11.17 0.77 1.70
CA SER A 211 -12.26 1.07 2.61
C SER A 211 -13.17 2.17 2.10
N VAL A 212 -14.45 2.06 2.42
CA VAL A 212 -15.47 3.09 2.18
C VAL A 212 -16.38 3.14 3.40
N ASN A 213 -16.58 4.32 3.99
CA ASN A 213 -17.47 4.51 5.14
C ASN A 213 -17.16 3.53 6.29
N HIS A 214 -15.87 3.37 6.62
CA HIS A 214 -15.37 2.45 7.65
C HIS A 214 -15.66 0.96 7.43
N LYS A 215 -16.04 0.55 6.21
CA LYS A 215 -16.11 -0.86 5.82
C LYS A 215 -14.91 -1.22 4.97
N LEU A 216 -14.43 -2.45 5.10
CA LEU A 216 -13.28 -2.97 4.36
C LEU A 216 -13.75 -3.89 3.23
N TYR A 217 -13.13 -3.76 2.06
CA TYR A 217 -13.45 -4.52 0.87
C TYR A 217 -12.19 -5.08 0.22
N LEU A 218 -12.30 -6.28 -0.33
CA LEU A 218 -11.35 -6.87 -1.25
C LEU A 218 -11.87 -6.72 -2.68
N LEU A 219 -11.16 -5.97 -3.51
CA LEU A 219 -11.30 -6.02 -4.96
C LEU A 219 -10.35 -7.09 -5.50
N ASN A 220 -10.89 -8.02 -6.28
CA ASN A 220 -10.12 -8.90 -7.16
C ASN A 220 -10.60 -8.65 -8.59
N TYR A 221 -9.84 -7.90 -9.39
CA TYR A 221 -10.31 -7.55 -10.74
C TYR A 221 -10.15 -8.70 -11.74
N ALA A 222 -9.20 -9.63 -11.53
CA ALA A 222 -9.07 -10.82 -12.37
C ALA A 222 -10.36 -11.67 -12.32
N LYS A 223 -10.95 -11.77 -11.12
CA LYS A 223 -12.25 -12.43 -10.87
C LYS A 223 -13.45 -11.49 -11.03
N LYS A 224 -13.23 -10.20 -11.33
CA LYS A 224 -14.24 -9.14 -11.41
C LYS A 224 -15.17 -9.12 -10.19
N SER A 225 -14.60 -9.27 -9.00
CA SER A 225 -15.36 -9.36 -7.75
C SER A 225 -14.93 -8.33 -6.72
N ILE A 226 -15.91 -7.87 -5.95
CA ILE A 226 -15.71 -7.06 -4.75
C ILE A 226 -16.40 -7.78 -3.60
N ILE A 227 -15.65 -8.07 -2.54
CA ILE A 227 -16.12 -8.82 -1.37
C ILE A 227 -15.93 -7.94 -0.12
N GLU A 228 -16.98 -7.74 0.66
CA GLU A 228 -16.86 -7.09 1.97
C GLU A 228 -16.10 -8.01 2.93
N ILE A 229 -15.09 -7.47 3.62
CA ILE A 229 -14.38 -8.15 4.69
C ILE A 229 -15.04 -7.77 6.01
N GLU A 230 -15.54 -8.76 6.74
CA GLU A 230 -16.17 -8.55 8.03
C GLU A 230 -15.11 -8.35 9.11
N ILE A 231 -15.17 -7.19 9.78
CA ILE A 231 -14.34 -6.83 10.93
C ILE A 231 -15.25 -6.42 12.09
N VAL A 232 -14.77 -6.54 13.32
CA VAL A 232 -15.58 -6.25 14.52
C VAL A 232 -15.64 -4.74 14.81
N GLU A 233 -14.75 -3.95 14.21
CA GLU A 233 -14.69 -2.50 14.41
C GLU A 233 -15.80 -1.78 13.64
N ASN A 234 -16.51 -0.89 14.34
CA ASN A 234 -17.45 0.04 13.71
C ASN A 234 -16.73 1.25 13.06
N SER A 235 -15.48 1.52 13.43
CA SER A 235 -14.64 2.55 12.83
C SER A 235 -13.14 2.22 12.96
N PHE A 236 -12.35 2.69 11.99
CA PHE A 236 -10.90 2.59 11.99
C PHE A 236 -10.27 3.73 11.18
N GLN A 237 -9.00 4.04 11.47
CA GLN A 237 -8.21 5.08 10.80
C GLN A 237 -7.44 4.54 9.59
N SER A 238 -6.88 3.34 9.70
CA SER A 238 -6.15 2.66 8.63
C SER A 238 -6.15 1.14 8.85
N PHE A 239 -5.63 0.42 7.85
CA PHE A 239 -5.41 -1.01 7.93
C PHE A 239 -4.10 -1.38 7.23
N TYR A 240 -3.59 -2.56 7.56
CA TYR A 240 -2.45 -3.15 6.85
C TYR A 240 -2.60 -4.67 6.81
N TYR A 241 -2.46 -5.25 5.63
CA TYR A 241 -2.52 -6.67 5.38
C TYR A 241 -1.18 -7.19 4.88
N LYS A 242 -0.73 -8.33 5.42
CA LYS A 242 0.43 -9.08 4.93
C LYS A 242 0.35 -10.53 5.39
N ASP A 243 0.59 -11.47 4.48
CA ASP A 243 0.70 -12.91 4.77
C ASP A 243 -0.48 -13.47 5.59
N GLN A 244 -1.72 -13.20 5.14
CA GLN A 244 -2.97 -13.61 5.80
C GLN A 244 -3.24 -12.96 7.17
N ASN A 245 -2.41 -12.00 7.59
CA ASN A 245 -2.63 -11.20 8.77
C ASN A 245 -3.18 -9.84 8.34
N LEU A 246 -4.21 -9.38 9.01
CA LEU A 246 -4.82 -8.07 8.80
C LEU A 246 -4.79 -7.31 10.13
N ALA A 247 -4.14 -6.14 10.13
CA ALA A 247 -4.14 -5.21 11.24
C ALA A 247 -5.13 -4.08 10.95
N ILE A 248 -6.07 -3.85 11.86
CA ILE A 248 -7.00 -2.72 11.85
C ILE A 248 -6.55 -1.72 12.91
N PHE A 249 -6.20 -0.50 12.49
CA PHE A 249 -5.76 0.55 13.38
C PHE A 249 -6.92 1.48 13.73
N THR A 250 -7.22 1.56 15.02
CA THR A 250 -8.24 2.44 15.61
C THR A 250 -7.55 3.53 16.45
N ASP A 251 -8.31 4.52 16.92
CA ASP A 251 -7.79 5.62 17.73
C ASP A 251 -7.04 5.18 19.01
N GLN A 252 -7.30 3.96 19.50
CA GLN A 252 -6.79 3.48 20.80
C GLN A 252 -5.90 2.24 20.71
N GLN A 253 -6.02 1.47 19.62
CA GLN A 253 -5.41 0.15 19.53
C GLN A 253 -5.30 -0.34 18.09
N ILE A 254 -4.38 -1.28 17.88
CA ILE A 254 -4.32 -2.14 16.70
C ILE A 254 -5.00 -3.45 17.04
N LYS A 255 -5.99 -3.87 16.25
CA LYS A 255 -6.58 -5.20 16.32
C LYS A 255 -6.04 -6.07 15.20
N ASN A 256 -5.62 -7.28 15.54
CA ASN A 256 -5.02 -8.21 14.59
C ASN A 256 -5.99 -9.33 14.26
N TYR A 257 -6.11 -9.63 12.98
CA TYR A 257 -7.00 -10.63 12.41
C TYR A 257 -6.23 -11.62 11.55
N LYS A 258 -6.73 -12.86 11.50
CA LYS A 258 -6.41 -13.81 10.44
C LYS A 258 -7.49 -13.77 9.37
N ILE A 259 -7.08 -13.72 8.11
CA ILE A 259 -7.96 -13.72 6.95
C ILE A 259 -7.30 -14.46 5.79
N LYS A 260 -8.05 -15.36 5.14
CA LYS A 260 -7.61 -16.04 3.92
C LYS A 260 -8.27 -15.39 2.73
N LEU A 261 -7.52 -14.59 1.97
CA LEU A 261 -8.01 -14.00 0.74
C LEU A 261 -8.17 -15.08 -0.36
N PRO A 262 -9.26 -15.06 -1.14
CA PRO A 262 -9.51 -16.00 -2.24
C PRO A 262 -8.60 -15.76 -3.46
#